data_AF-A0A9D5V9V8-F1
#
_entry.id   AF-A0A9D5V9V8-F1
#
_cell.length_a   1.000
_cell.length_b   1.000
_cell.length_c   1.000
_cell.angle_alpha   90.00
_cell.angle_beta   90.00
_cell.angle_gamma   90.00
#
_symmetry.space_group_name_H-M   'P 1'
#
loop_
_entity.id
_entity.type
_entity.pdbx_description
1 polymer ?
#
loop_
_entity_poly.entity_id
_entity_poly.type
_entity_poly.pdbx_seq_one_letter_code
_entity_poly.pdbx_strand_id
1 'polypeptide(L)'
;MSRVLDPCCGARMMWDDPNNPDVIFGDIRTETITVTDRSHGNVNGTRTIRIEPDTELDFRNLPFDDGTFSLIAFDPPHLERAGPKSW
;
A
#
# COMPACT_ATOMS: atom_id res chain seq x y z
N MET A 1 -9.20 -1.65 -19.63
CA MET A 1 -7.85 -1.18 -19.22
C MET A 1 -8.03 -0.50 -17.89
N SER A 2 -7.32 -0.95 -16.86
CA SER A 2 -7.32 -0.30 -15.55
C SER A 2 -6.86 1.15 -15.72
N ARG A 3 -7.54 2.06 -15.05
CA ARG A 3 -7.39 3.52 -15.22
C ARG A 3 -6.58 4.16 -14.12
N VAL A 4 -6.41 3.47 -13.00
CA VAL A 4 -5.78 3.96 -11.78
C VAL A 4 -4.61 3.04 -11.39
N LEU A 5 -3.54 3.63 -10.87
CA LEU A 5 -2.44 2.91 -10.24
C LEU A 5 -2.37 3.28 -8.76
N ASP A 6 -2.30 2.29 -7.89
CA ASP A 6 -1.84 2.44 -6.51
C ASP A 6 -0.51 1.69 -6.37
N PRO A 7 0.64 2.37 -6.42
CA PRO A 7 1.94 1.71 -6.46
C PRO A 7 2.50 1.39 -5.06
N CYS A 8 1.75 1.67 -3.99
CA CYS A 8 2.13 1.42 -2.60
C CYS A 8 0.93 0.84 -1.83
N CYS A 9 0.24 -0.14 -2.43
CA CYS A 9 -1.11 -0.51 -2.01
C CYS A 9 -1.17 -1.11 -0.60
N GLY A 10 -0.08 -1.69 -0.08
CA GLY A 10 -0.08 -2.40 1.19
C GLY A 10 -1.23 -3.42 1.26
N ALA A 11 -2.04 -3.35 2.31
CA ALA A 11 -3.23 -4.17 2.48
C ALA A 11 -4.51 -3.59 1.84
N ARG A 12 -4.35 -2.66 0.88
CA ARG A 12 -5.41 -1.98 0.12
C ARG A 12 -6.38 -1.17 0.99
N MET A 13 -5.93 -0.68 2.15
CA MET A 13 -6.78 -0.02 3.16
C MET A 13 -7.33 1.35 2.74
N MET A 14 -6.78 1.98 1.70
CA MET A 14 -7.29 3.22 1.13
C MET A 14 -8.60 3.02 0.33
N TRP A 15 -8.95 1.77 0.03
CA TRP A 15 -10.00 1.42 -0.92
C TRP A 15 -11.21 0.79 -0.24
N ASP A 16 -12.40 1.30 -0.57
CA ASP A 16 -13.66 0.67 -0.15
C ASP A 16 -13.87 -0.69 -0.82
N ASP A 17 -13.49 -0.81 -2.11
CA ASP A 17 -13.42 -2.08 -2.84
C ASP A 17 -11.96 -2.47 -3.07
N PRO A 18 -11.41 -3.42 -2.27
CA PRO A 18 -10.03 -3.87 -2.43
C PRO A 18 -9.82 -4.72 -3.70
N ASN A 19 -10.87 -5.05 -4.45
CA ASN A 19 -10.79 -5.79 -5.72
C ASN A 19 -11.25 -4.93 -6.92
N ASN A 20 -11.23 -3.60 -6.79
CA ASN A 20 -11.69 -2.70 -7.83
C ASN A 20 -10.95 -2.97 -9.16
N PRO A 21 -11.64 -3.39 -10.25
CA PRO A 21 -10.99 -3.79 -11.50
C PRO A 21 -10.36 -2.61 -12.27
N ASP A 22 -10.71 -1.37 -11.93
CA ASP A 22 -10.15 -0.18 -12.55
C ASP A 22 -8.79 0.22 -11.96
N VAL A 23 -8.33 -0.47 -10.91
CA VAL A 23 -7.08 -0.19 -10.20
C VAL A 23 -6.08 -1.31 -10.46
N ILE A 24 -4.81 -0.94 -10.70
CA ILE A 24 -3.70 -1.87 -10.53
C ILE A 24 -3.11 -1.63 -9.14
N PHE A 25 -3.17 -2.65 -8.29
CA PHE A 25 -2.56 -2.62 -6.97
C PHE A 25 -1.11 -3.10 -7.06
N GLY A 26 -0.17 -2.18 -6.84
CA GLY A 26 1.26 -2.44 -6.80
C GLY A 26 1.84 -2.27 -5.42
N ASP A 27 2.79 -3.13 -5.04
CA ASP A 27 3.64 -2.97 -3.86
C ASP A 27 4.96 -3.67 -4.14
N ILE A 28 6.06 -3.26 -3.52
CA ILE A 28 7.35 -3.94 -3.67
C ILE A 28 7.41 -5.25 -2.87
N ARG A 29 6.35 -5.55 -2.11
CA ARG A 29 6.26 -6.69 -1.20
C ARG A 29 5.08 -7.57 -1.56
N THR A 30 5.29 -8.88 -1.43
CA THR A 30 4.24 -9.88 -1.25
C THR A 30 4.51 -10.61 0.06
N GLU A 31 3.78 -10.27 1.12
CA GLU A 31 4.07 -10.80 2.45
C GLU A 31 2.83 -10.89 3.36
N THR A 32 2.94 -11.74 4.38
CA THR A 32 1.98 -11.82 5.49
C THR A 32 2.71 -11.46 6.78
N ILE A 33 2.27 -10.41 7.45
CA ILE A 33 2.87 -9.92 8.70
C ILE A 33 1.84 -9.95 9.82
N THR A 34 2.29 -10.26 11.04
CA THR A 34 1.47 -10.12 12.24
C THR A 34 1.93 -8.92 13.02
N VAL A 35 1.03 -7.96 13.23
CA VAL A 35 1.31 -6.73 13.97
C VAL A 35 0.53 -6.70 15.27
N THR A 36 1.07 -5.98 16.26
CA THR A 36 0.33 -5.70 17.49
C THR A 36 -0.86 -4.81 17.19
N ASP A 37 -2.02 -5.19 17.72
CA ASP A 37 -3.26 -4.43 17.61
C ASP A 37 -3.91 -4.33 18.99
N ARG A 38 -3.75 -3.16 19.62
CA ARG A 38 -4.33 -2.88 20.95
C ARG A 38 -5.69 -2.20 20.88
N SER A 39 -6.29 -2.17 19.70
CA SER A 39 -7.62 -1.60 19.50
C SER A 39 -8.65 -2.31 20.38
N HIS A 40 -9.75 -1.64 20.68
CA HIS A 40 -10.86 -2.18 21.48
C HIS A 40 -10.48 -2.68 22.89
N GLY A 41 -9.37 -2.19 23.45
CA GLY A 41 -8.94 -2.53 24.81
C GLY A 41 -8.23 -3.89 24.95
N ASN A 42 -7.93 -4.57 23.84
CA ASN A 42 -7.19 -5.82 23.88
C ASN A 42 -5.68 -5.55 24.01
N VAL A 43 -5.17 -5.50 25.24
CA VAL A 43 -3.74 -5.22 25.52
C VAL A 43 -2.76 -6.19 24.86
N ASN A 44 -3.21 -7.41 24.56
CA ASN A 44 -2.41 -8.47 23.92
C ASN A 44 -2.88 -8.76 22.50
N GLY A 45 -3.69 -7.88 21.90
CA GLY A 45 -4.25 -8.11 20.59
C GLY A 45 -3.17 -8.07 19.50
N THR A 46 -3.41 -8.89 18.49
CA THR A 46 -2.61 -8.93 17.27
C THR A 46 -3.57 -9.01 16.09
N ARG A 47 -3.11 -8.53 14.94
CA ARG A 47 -3.81 -8.71 13.67
C ARG A 47 -2.83 -9.16 12.61
N THR A 48 -3.30 -10.03 11.72
CA THR A 48 -2.55 -10.44 10.54
C THR A 48 -2.91 -9.50 9.39
N ILE A 49 -1.89 -8.96 8.74
CA ILE A 49 -1.99 -8.13 7.54
C ILE A 49 -1.42 -8.94 6.38
N ARG A 50 -2.14 -8.99 5.27
CA ARG A 50 -1.68 -9.58 4.02
C ARG A 50 -1.47 -8.47 3.00
N ILE A 51 -0.31 -8.49 2.38
CA ILE A 51 0.09 -7.61 1.30
C ILE A 51 0.20 -8.51 0.07
N GLU A 52 -0.81 -8.43 -0.78
CA GLU A 52 -0.98 -9.28 -1.96
C GLU A 52 -1.30 -8.35 -3.15
N PRO A 53 -0.30 -7.67 -3.74
CA PRO A 53 -0.52 -6.78 -4.87
C PRO A 53 -0.88 -7.58 -6.13
N ASP A 54 -1.53 -6.94 -7.09
CA ASP A 54 -1.71 -7.52 -8.42
C ASP A 54 -0.37 -7.59 -9.17
N THR A 55 0.54 -6.66 -8.87
CA THR A 55 1.88 -6.58 -9.46
C THR A 55 2.90 -6.22 -8.39
N GLU A 56 3.89 -7.09 -8.17
CA GLU A 56 5.04 -6.75 -7.34
C GLU A 56 5.95 -5.77 -8.09
N LEU A 57 6.06 -4.52 -7.62
CA LEU A 57 6.77 -3.44 -8.33
C LEU A 57 7.46 -2.45 -7.38
N ASP A 58 8.50 -1.81 -7.88
CA ASP A 58 9.17 -0.69 -7.21
C ASP A 58 8.65 0.63 -7.80
N PHE A 59 7.98 1.46 -7.00
CA PHE A 59 7.44 2.74 -7.46
C PHE A 59 8.52 3.72 -7.96
N ARG A 60 9.79 3.50 -7.61
CA ARG A 60 10.93 4.29 -8.11
C ARG A 60 11.31 3.92 -9.54
N ASN A 61 10.81 2.79 -10.05
CA ASN A 61 11.07 2.26 -11.38
C ASN A 61 9.82 1.53 -11.91
N LEU A 62 8.78 2.29 -12.23
CA LEU A 62 7.50 1.74 -12.67
C LEU A 62 7.62 1.03 -14.03
N PRO A 63 7.05 -0.18 -14.19
CA PRO A 63 7.11 -0.96 -15.43
C PRO A 63 5.98 -0.55 -16.41
N PHE A 64 5.66 0.73 -16.49
CA PHE A 64 4.55 1.26 -17.30
C PHE A 64 5.03 2.45 -18.13
N ASP A 65 4.48 2.59 -19.33
CA ASP A 65 4.78 3.73 -20.21
C ASP A 65 4.20 5.04 -19.65
N ASP A 66 4.80 6.16 -20.04
CA ASP A 66 4.34 7.49 -19.68
C ASP A 66 2.88 7.72 -20.12
N GLY A 67 2.07 8.33 -19.25
CA GLY A 67 0.68 8.67 -19.55
C GLY A 67 -0.29 7.48 -19.56
N THR A 68 0.13 6.30 -19.09
CA THR A 68 -0.73 5.08 -19.04
C THR A 68 -1.97 5.25 -18.16
N PHE A 69 -1.84 5.88 -16.99
CA PHE A 69 -2.92 5.99 -16.00
C PHE A 69 -3.52 7.39 -15.96
N SER A 70 -4.83 7.47 -15.73
CA SER A 70 -5.54 8.75 -15.56
C SER A 70 -5.42 9.29 -14.13
N LEU A 71 -5.13 8.43 -13.16
CA LEU A 71 -5.02 8.78 -11.74
C LEU A 71 -3.98 7.87 -11.08
N ILE A 72 -3.24 8.44 -10.13
CA ILE A 72 -2.37 7.69 -9.22
C ILE A 72 -2.87 7.95 -7.80
N ALA A 73 -3.21 6.90 -7.06
CA ALA A 73 -3.49 6.97 -5.63
C ALA A 73 -2.19 6.63 -4.89
N PHE A 74 -1.58 7.59 -4.20
CA PHE A 74 -0.20 7.47 -3.74
C PHE A 74 -0.04 7.84 -2.26
N ASP A 75 0.24 6.82 -1.44
CA ASP A 75 0.63 6.94 -0.04
C ASP A 75 1.96 6.20 0.19
N PRO A 76 3.11 6.83 -0.13
CA PRO A 76 4.41 6.18 -0.02
C PRO A 76 4.85 6.00 1.43
N PRO A 77 5.86 5.14 1.69
CA PRO A 77 6.47 5.03 3.01
C PRO A 77 6.92 6.39 3.56
N HIS A 78 6.52 6.69 4.79
CA HIS A 78 6.92 7.89 5.49
C HIS A 78 8.32 7.75 6.09
N LEU A 79 9.03 8.88 6.22
CA LEU A 79 10.29 8.91 6.97
C LEU A 79 10.02 8.63 8.45
N GLU A 80 10.70 7.64 9.03
CA GLU A 80 10.63 7.38 10.47
C GLU A 80 11.16 8.56 11.30
N ARG A 81 12.17 9.26 10.77
CA ARG A 81 12.70 10.48 11.38
C ARG A 81 13.16 11.46 10.29
N ALA A 82 12.46 12.58 10.16
CA ALA A 82 12.80 13.63 9.20
C ALA A 82 13.86 14.62 9.71
N GLY A 83 14.45 14.39 10.89
CA GLY A 83 15.59 15.13 11.41
C GLY A 83 15.55 15.32 12.94
N PRO A 84 16.49 16.07 13.53
CA PRO A 84 16.54 16.29 14.99
C PRO A 84 15.32 17.02 15.57
N LYS A 85 14.52 17.68 14.73
CA LYS A 85 13.32 18.43 15.12
C LYS A 85 12.03 17.82 14.58
N SER A 86 12.08 16.63 13.96
CA SER A 86 10.87 15.93 13.54
C SER A 86 10.17 15.31 14.74
N TRP A 87 8.85 15.31 14.71
CA TRP A 87 7.97 14.91 15.80
C TRP A 87 7.61 13.44 15.62
#